data_AF-A0A914SUI5-F1
#
_entry.id   AF-A0A914SUI5-F1
#
_cell.length_a   1.000
_cell.length_b   1.000
_cell.length_c   1.000
_cell.angle_alpha   90.00
_cell.angle_beta   90.00
_cell.angle_gamma   90.00
#
_symmetry.space_group_name_H-M   'P 1'
#
loop_
_entity.id
_entity.type
_entity.pdbx_description
1 polymer ?
#
loop_
_entity_poly.entity_id
_entity_poly.type
_entity_poly.pdbx_seq_one_letter_code
_entity_poly.pdbx_strand_id
1 'polypeptide(L)'
;MLPLKEPNINKLLYCEELDELVEKRCLNPSDSMAIVNGKGVAATLNSFFIVSSEGKSLTVIREFSTCNELIKTYHLPFKVIDIAAGFRHVLLLDDNGKVYSHGVGMHGELGQGPHCIKYENGFLEIQMLQDQAPSGIKAIGVGALHSCVLTKTGDLYSFGMNEKGLLGPGIDDTSVFDPYPVDLPKAV
;
A
#
# COMPACT_ATOMS: atom_id res chain seq x y z
N MET A 1 21.42 18.80 35.24
CA MET A 1 21.21 19.21 33.83
C MET A 1 22.29 18.53 33.02
N LEU A 2 21.97 17.41 32.37
CA LEU A 2 22.87 16.72 31.42
C LEU A 2 22.29 16.96 30.01
N PRO A 3 23.15 17.14 28.98
CA PRO A 3 22.70 17.61 27.68
C PRO A 3 22.01 16.47 26.90
N LEU A 4 20.86 16.78 26.29
CA LEU A 4 20.20 15.91 25.33
C LEU A 4 21.09 15.82 24.08
N LYS A 5 21.57 14.61 23.76
CA LYS A 5 22.15 14.31 22.44
C LYS A 5 21.01 14.25 21.43
N GLU A 6 21.17 14.95 20.30
CA GLU A 6 20.26 14.85 19.16
C GLU A 6 20.19 13.40 18.63
N PRO A 7 19.00 12.85 18.37
CA PRO A 7 18.88 11.50 17.83
C PRO A 7 19.22 11.48 16.33
N ASN A 8 20.09 10.54 15.97
CA ASN A 8 20.50 10.25 14.61
C ASN A 8 19.31 9.69 13.80
N ILE A 9 18.87 10.38 12.74
CA ILE A 9 17.65 10.09 11.94
C ILE A 9 17.90 8.94 10.94
N ASN A 10 18.34 7.77 11.41
CA ASN A 10 18.55 6.59 10.55
C ASN A 10 18.21 5.26 11.25
N LYS A 11 17.22 5.27 12.15
CA LYS A 11 16.80 4.07 12.87
C LYS A 11 15.33 3.77 12.59
N LEU A 12 15.06 2.59 12.02
CA LEU A 12 13.73 1.98 12.07
C LEU A 12 13.27 2.01 13.54
N LEU A 13 12.09 2.57 13.80
CA LEU A 13 11.44 2.47 15.11
C LEU A 13 11.15 0.97 15.35
N TYR A 14 11.77 0.41 16.39
CA TYR A 14 11.48 -0.95 16.84
C TYR A 14 10.10 -0.96 17.53
N CYS A 15 9.38 -2.09 17.45
CA CYS A 15 8.04 -2.30 18.04
C CYS A 15 7.85 -1.70 19.45
N GLU A 16 8.87 -1.74 20.30
CA GLU A 16 8.77 -1.27 21.69
C GLU A 16 8.65 0.26 21.83
N GLU A 17 9.10 1.05 20.84
CA GLU A 17 8.98 2.52 20.86
C GLU A 17 7.58 2.99 20.38
N LEU A 18 6.84 2.15 19.66
CA LEU A 18 5.46 2.42 19.22
C LEU A 18 4.46 2.28 20.38
N ASP A 19 4.68 1.31 21.28
CA ASP A 19 3.84 1.10 22.47
C ASP A 19 3.83 2.36 23.37
N GLU A 20 4.99 3.01 23.54
CA GLU A 20 5.12 4.25 24.33
C GLU A 20 4.40 5.46 23.70
N LEU A 21 4.24 5.49 22.37
CA LEU A 21 3.59 6.60 21.65
C LEU A 21 2.06 6.44 21.61
N VAL A 22 1.58 5.20 21.58
CA VAL A 22 0.15 4.86 21.66
C VAL A 22 -0.39 5.11 23.08
N GLU A 23 0.37 4.74 24.12
CA GLU A 23 -0.03 5.00 25.52
C GLU A 23 -0.10 6.49 25.85
N LYS A 24 0.72 7.33 25.22
CA LYS A 24 0.75 8.78 25.44
C LYS A 24 -0.40 9.55 24.77
N ARG A 25 -1.37 8.88 24.14
CA ARG A 25 -2.55 9.48 23.47
C ARG A 25 -2.21 10.60 22.49
N CYS A 26 -1.06 10.52 21.81
CA CYS A 26 -0.64 11.53 20.84
C CYS A 26 -1.27 11.38 19.45
N LEU A 27 -2.12 10.36 19.23
CA LEU A 27 -2.77 10.09 17.94
C LEU A 27 -4.30 10.03 18.14
N ASN A 28 -5.04 10.88 17.43
CA ASN A 28 -6.49 10.78 17.36
C ASN A 28 -6.87 9.57 16.47
N PRO A 29 -7.92 8.78 16.80
CA PRO A 29 -8.38 7.65 15.98
C PRO A 29 -8.85 8.03 14.56
N SER A 30 -9.07 9.32 14.30
CA SER A 30 -9.37 9.88 12.97
C SER A 30 -8.14 10.12 12.11
N ASP A 31 -6.93 10.06 12.69
CA ASP A 31 -5.65 10.39 12.06
C ASP A 31 -4.72 9.17 12.04
N SER A 32 -5.20 8.03 11.52
CA SER A 32 -4.38 6.82 11.42
C SER A 32 -3.65 6.77 10.07
N MET A 33 -2.46 7.36 10.05
CA MET A 33 -1.46 7.16 9.00
C MET A 33 -0.81 5.78 9.13
N ALA A 34 -0.87 4.98 8.08
CA ALA A 34 0.09 3.91 7.87
C ALA A 34 0.85 4.20 6.57
N ILE A 35 2.14 4.49 6.71
CA ILE A 35 3.10 4.53 5.61
C ILE A 35 4.15 3.50 5.97
N VAL A 36 4.25 2.42 5.19
CA VAL A 36 5.47 1.61 5.17
C VAL A 36 5.92 1.52 3.72
N ASN A 37 7.00 2.22 3.42
CA ASN A 37 7.83 2.00 2.25
C ASN A 37 9.03 1.20 2.74
N GLY A 38 9.04 -0.12 2.54
CA GLY A 38 10.22 -0.92 2.88
C GLY A 38 9.97 -2.40 3.11
N LYS A 39 10.25 -3.21 2.09
CA LYS A 39 10.75 -4.60 2.17
C LYS A 39 10.11 -5.46 3.26
N GLY A 40 8.79 -5.58 3.21
CA GLY A 40 8.09 -6.71 3.80
C GLY A 40 7.26 -6.46 5.05
N VAL A 41 7.02 -5.22 5.47
CA VAL A 41 5.95 -4.91 6.44
C VAL A 41 5.07 -3.80 5.88
N ALA A 42 3.76 -3.85 6.14
CA ALA A 42 2.84 -2.76 5.88
C ALA A 42 1.69 -2.75 6.89
N ALA A 43 1.02 -1.61 7.08
CA ALA A 43 -0.10 -1.49 7.99
C ALA A 43 -1.28 -0.81 7.31
N THR A 44 -2.49 -1.22 7.64
CA THR A 44 -3.74 -0.52 7.33
C THR A 44 -4.36 -0.01 8.63
N LEU A 45 -5.56 0.57 8.59
CA LEU A 45 -6.26 1.04 9.80
C LEU A 45 -6.37 -0.01 10.92
N ASN A 46 -6.51 -1.29 10.56
CA ASN A 46 -6.83 -2.35 11.53
C ASN A 46 -6.02 -3.64 11.33
N SER A 47 -4.99 -3.61 10.47
CA SER A 47 -4.22 -4.81 10.12
C SER A 47 -2.75 -4.50 9.88
N PHE A 48 -1.87 -5.40 10.33
CA PHE A 48 -0.47 -5.45 9.89
C PHE A 48 -0.29 -6.58 8.88
N PHE A 49 0.54 -6.35 7.88
CA PHE A 49 0.91 -7.29 6.83
C PHE A 49 2.42 -7.51 6.91
N ILE A 50 2.85 -8.75 6.99
CA ILE A 50 4.27 -9.13 7.11
C ILE A 50 4.58 -10.14 6.02
N VAL A 51 5.45 -9.77 5.09
CA VAL A 51 6.01 -10.64 4.05
C VAL A 51 7.20 -11.38 4.64
N SER A 52 7.29 -12.69 4.41
CA SER A 52 8.46 -13.48 4.81
C SER A 52 9.73 -13.01 4.11
N SER A 53 10.89 -13.29 4.71
CA SER A 53 12.20 -12.92 4.14
C SER A 53 12.45 -13.50 2.75
N GLU A 54 11.84 -14.64 2.44
CA GLU A 54 11.88 -15.28 1.12
C GLU A 54 10.86 -14.71 0.11
N GLY A 55 9.90 -13.90 0.57
CA GLY A 55 8.86 -13.31 -0.26
C GLY A 55 7.73 -14.27 -0.66
N LYS A 56 7.71 -15.50 -0.13
CA LYS A 56 6.77 -16.57 -0.53
C LYS A 56 5.55 -16.73 0.37
N SER A 57 5.49 -15.95 1.45
CA SER A 57 4.33 -15.95 2.34
C SER A 57 4.07 -14.56 2.90
N LEU A 58 2.81 -14.31 3.22
CA LEU A 58 2.37 -13.06 3.84
C LEU A 58 1.48 -13.39 5.03
N THR A 59 1.81 -12.86 6.20
CA THR A 59 1.01 -12.96 7.42
C THR A 59 0.24 -11.68 7.65
N VAL A 60 -1.07 -11.80 7.87
CA VAL A 60 -1.95 -10.69 8.26
C VAL A 60 -2.28 -10.85 9.74
N ILE A 61 -2.07 -9.78 10.51
CA ILE A 61 -2.43 -9.68 11.91
C ILE A 61 -3.53 -8.61 11.99
N ARG A 62 -4.75 -8.99 12.36
CA ARG A 62 -5.86 -8.03 12.54
C ARG A 62 -6.00 -7.66 14.02
N GLU A 63 -6.10 -6.36 14.29
CA GLU A 63 -6.45 -5.84 15.60
C GLU A 63 -7.98 -5.61 15.66
N PHE A 64 -8.65 -6.31 16.56
CA PHE A 64 -10.00 -5.95 16.99
C PHE A 64 -9.89 -5.31 18.37
N SER A 65 -10.54 -4.17 18.56
CA SER A 65 -10.47 -3.27 19.73
C SER A 65 -10.72 -3.90 21.11
N THR A 66 -10.98 -5.20 21.21
CA THR A 66 -11.22 -5.91 22.48
C THR A 66 -10.50 -7.26 22.61
N CYS A 67 -9.96 -7.84 21.54
CA CYS A 67 -9.19 -9.08 21.54
C CYS A 67 -8.22 -9.07 20.34
N ASN A 68 -6.92 -9.23 20.59
CA ASN A 68 -5.97 -9.52 19.52
C ASN A 68 -6.32 -10.88 18.92
N GLU A 69 -6.97 -10.94 17.75
CA GLU A 69 -7.19 -12.22 17.06
C GLU A 69 -7.67 -12.07 15.59
N LEU A 70 -6.75 -12.36 14.66
CA LEU A 70 -6.86 -13.38 13.61
C LEU A 70 -5.54 -13.32 12.83
N ILE A 71 -4.65 -14.28 13.07
CA ILE A 71 -3.41 -14.43 12.29
C ILE A 71 -3.75 -15.30 11.09
N LYS A 72 -3.70 -14.72 9.89
CA LYS A 72 -3.87 -15.46 8.64
C LYS A 72 -2.59 -15.40 7.82
N THR A 73 -2.02 -16.55 7.51
CA THR A 73 -0.86 -16.64 6.61
C THR A 73 -1.32 -17.11 5.24
N TYR A 74 -0.95 -16.35 4.21
CA TYR A 74 -1.11 -16.69 2.81
C TYR A 74 0.21 -17.26 2.29
N HIS A 75 0.17 -18.43 1.66
CA HIS A 75 1.27 -18.93 0.83
C HIS A 75 1.06 -18.42 -0.59
N LEU A 76 2.05 -17.72 -1.12
CA LEU A 76 1.93 -17.01 -2.39
C LEU A 76 2.58 -17.83 -3.51
N PRO A 77 1.94 -17.96 -4.68
CA PRO A 77 2.53 -18.66 -5.82
C PRO A 77 3.66 -17.84 -6.49
N PHE A 78 3.75 -16.54 -6.21
CA PHE A 78 4.76 -15.59 -6.67
C PHE A 78 5.65 -15.13 -5.52
N LYS A 79 6.78 -14.46 -5.84
CA LYS A 79 7.70 -13.92 -4.84
C LYS A 79 7.49 -12.42 -4.72
N VAL A 80 7.02 -11.97 -3.56
CA VAL A 80 6.84 -10.56 -3.25
C VAL A 80 8.18 -9.91 -2.97
N ILE A 81 8.42 -8.74 -3.58
CA ILE A 81 9.61 -7.92 -3.39
C ILE A 81 9.28 -6.56 -2.74
N ASP A 82 8.02 -6.13 -2.80
CA ASP A 82 7.56 -4.90 -2.15
C ASP A 82 6.09 -4.98 -1.73
N ILE A 83 5.74 -4.18 -0.73
CA ILE A 83 4.39 -4.08 -0.18
C ILE A 83 4.10 -2.62 0.20
N ALA A 84 2.90 -2.16 -0.12
CA ALA A 84 2.43 -0.83 0.24
C ALA A 84 0.97 -0.93 0.73
N ALA A 85 0.61 -0.25 1.81
CA ALA A 85 -0.75 -0.27 2.36
C ALA A 85 -1.32 1.13 2.56
N GLY A 86 -2.55 1.31 2.08
CA GLY A 86 -3.37 2.50 2.31
C GLY A 86 -4.32 2.29 3.49
N PHE A 87 -5.44 3.01 3.52
CA PHE A 87 -6.36 2.99 4.67
C PHE A 87 -6.97 1.60 4.92
N ARG A 88 -7.46 0.96 3.86
CA ARG A 88 -8.11 -0.36 3.89
C ARG A 88 -7.77 -1.23 2.67
N HIS A 89 -6.71 -0.89 1.95
CA HIS A 89 -6.23 -1.62 0.79
C HIS A 89 -4.71 -1.79 0.82
N VAL A 90 -4.21 -2.79 0.10
CA VAL A 90 -2.79 -3.14 0.03
C VAL A 90 -2.44 -3.48 -1.41
N LEU A 91 -1.26 -3.04 -1.84
CA LEU A 91 -0.59 -3.47 -3.06
C LEU A 91 0.63 -4.33 -2.73
N LEU A 92 0.83 -5.39 -3.51
CA LEU A 92 2.04 -6.19 -3.55
C LEU A 92 2.71 -6.06 -4.91
N LEU A 93 4.04 -5.99 -4.94
CA LEU A 93 4.84 -6.09 -6.15
C LEU A 93 5.63 -7.40 -6.12
N ASP A 94 5.56 -8.19 -7.19
CA ASP A 94 6.37 -9.40 -7.34
C ASP A 94 7.69 -9.17 -8.10
N ASP A 95 8.56 -10.18 -8.09
CA ASP A 95 9.86 -10.16 -8.80
C ASP A 95 9.76 -10.19 -10.34
N ASN A 96 8.57 -10.41 -10.89
CA ASN A 96 8.31 -10.33 -12.33
C ASN A 96 7.79 -8.94 -12.75
N GLY A 97 7.49 -8.07 -11.79
CA GLY A 97 6.91 -6.74 -12.04
C GLY A 97 5.38 -6.76 -12.18
N LYS A 98 4.72 -7.78 -11.63
CA LYS A 98 3.26 -7.87 -11.49
C LYS A 98 2.81 -7.25 -10.18
N VAL A 99 1.64 -6.62 -10.20
CA VAL A 99 1.05 -5.98 -9.03
C VAL A 99 -0.22 -6.70 -8.63
N TYR A 100 -0.39 -6.89 -7.32
CA TYR A 100 -1.56 -7.54 -6.75
C TYR A 100 -2.22 -6.64 -5.72
N SER A 101 -3.55 -6.66 -5.66
CA SER A 101 -4.35 -5.83 -4.77
C SER A 101 -5.14 -6.68 -3.76
N HIS A 102 -5.33 -6.16 -2.54
CA HIS A 102 -6.17 -6.73 -1.48
C HIS A 102 -6.89 -5.64 -0.71
N GLY A 103 -8.10 -5.91 -0.21
CA GLY A 103 -8.83 -5.04 0.71
C GLY A 103 -10.07 -4.41 0.08
N VAL A 104 -10.29 -3.12 0.35
CA VAL A 104 -11.46 -2.35 -0.11
C VAL A 104 -11.11 -1.49 -1.31
N GLY A 105 -11.99 -1.45 -2.30
CA GLY A 105 -11.86 -0.73 -3.56
C GLY A 105 -13.10 0.10 -3.92
N MET A 106 -13.79 0.67 -2.92
CA MET A 106 -15.05 1.41 -3.12
C MET A 106 -14.93 2.60 -4.07
N HIS A 107 -13.72 3.16 -4.20
CA HIS A 107 -13.39 4.26 -5.09
C HIS A 107 -12.39 3.85 -6.17
N GLY A 108 -12.11 2.55 -6.32
CA GLY A 108 -11.18 2.04 -7.32
C GLY A 108 -9.77 1.74 -6.81
N GLU A 109 -9.53 1.78 -5.50
CA GLU A 109 -8.19 1.66 -4.89
C GLU A 109 -7.47 0.34 -5.22
N LEU A 110 -8.20 -0.67 -5.69
CA LEU A 110 -7.68 -1.97 -6.10
C LEU A 110 -7.25 -2.02 -7.58
N GLY A 111 -7.73 -1.09 -8.43
CA GLY A 111 -7.41 -1.10 -9.88
C GLY A 111 -8.02 -2.28 -10.65
N GLN A 112 -9.13 -2.83 -10.16
CA GLN A 112 -9.75 -4.08 -10.67
C GLN A 112 -11.07 -3.83 -11.41
N GLY A 113 -11.29 -2.62 -11.89
CA GLY A 113 -12.52 -2.19 -12.53
C GLY A 113 -13.67 -1.91 -11.55
N PRO A 114 -14.76 -1.31 -12.05
CA PRO A 114 -15.84 -0.73 -11.22
C PRO A 114 -16.66 -1.74 -10.43
N HIS A 115 -16.56 -3.03 -10.77
CA HIS A 115 -17.31 -4.10 -10.11
C HIS A 115 -16.56 -4.71 -8.92
N CYS A 116 -15.27 -4.42 -8.76
CA CYS A 116 -14.44 -4.97 -7.68
C CYS A 116 -14.31 -3.97 -6.53
N ILE A 117 -15.39 -3.79 -5.77
CA ILE A 117 -15.39 -2.85 -4.62
C ILE A 117 -14.72 -3.42 -3.36
N LYS A 118 -14.38 -4.72 -3.35
CA LYS A 118 -13.71 -5.41 -2.23
C LYS A 118 -13.15 -6.77 -2.67
N TYR A 119 -11.94 -7.10 -2.21
CA TYR A 119 -11.33 -8.42 -2.38
C TYR A 119 -10.45 -8.81 -1.18
N GLU A 120 -10.92 -9.74 -0.33
CA GLU A 120 -10.20 -10.18 0.89
C GLU A 120 -9.82 -11.67 0.89
N ASN A 121 -10.19 -12.42 -0.16
CA ASN A 121 -9.96 -13.86 -0.26
C ASN A 121 -8.51 -14.25 -0.65
N GLY A 122 -7.63 -13.26 -0.83
CA GLY A 122 -6.26 -13.45 -1.29
C GLY A 122 -5.72 -12.14 -1.84
N PHE A 123 -4.82 -12.24 -2.81
CA PHE A 123 -4.26 -11.11 -3.55
C PHE A 123 -4.58 -11.29 -5.02
N LEU A 124 -5.27 -10.31 -5.61
CA LEU A 124 -5.72 -10.38 -7.00
C LEU A 124 -4.76 -9.60 -7.90
N GLU A 125 -4.26 -10.24 -8.96
CA GLU A 125 -3.39 -9.58 -9.95
C GLU A 125 -4.15 -8.48 -10.69
N ILE A 126 -3.56 -7.29 -10.84
CA ILE A 126 -4.10 -6.20 -11.63
C ILE A 126 -3.76 -6.44 -13.10
N GLN A 127 -4.61 -7.17 -13.81
CA GLN A 127 -4.32 -7.64 -15.17
C GLN A 127 -4.10 -6.50 -16.17
N MET A 128 -4.82 -5.38 -16.01
CA MET A 128 -4.69 -4.24 -16.91
C MET A 128 -3.28 -3.64 -16.93
N LEU A 129 -2.51 -3.75 -15.83
CA LEU A 129 -1.12 -3.33 -15.81
C LEU A 129 -0.20 -4.22 -16.66
N GLN A 130 -0.55 -5.49 -16.89
CA GLN A 130 0.20 -6.34 -17.83
C GLN A 130 -0.03 -5.90 -19.27
N ASP A 131 -1.26 -5.53 -19.60
CA ASP A 131 -1.63 -5.09 -20.94
C ASP A 131 -1.07 -3.69 -21.26
N GLN A 132 -1.14 -2.77 -20.31
CA GLN A 132 -0.74 -1.38 -20.50
C GLN A 132 0.75 -1.12 -20.22
N ALA A 133 1.38 -1.90 -19.33
CA ALA A 133 2.77 -1.75 -18.94
C ALA A 133 3.55 -3.07 -19.10
N PRO A 134 3.75 -3.56 -20.33
CA PRO A 134 4.38 -4.86 -20.61
C PRO A 134 5.85 -4.95 -20.16
N SER A 135 6.52 -3.81 -19.91
CA SER A 135 7.86 -3.78 -19.31
C SER A 135 7.84 -4.22 -17.84
N GLY A 136 6.67 -4.21 -17.21
CA GLY A 136 6.45 -4.51 -15.79
C GLY A 136 6.64 -3.30 -14.89
N ILE A 137 6.19 -3.45 -13.65
CA ILE A 137 6.25 -2.43 -12.62
C ILE A 137 7.58 -2.51 -11.86
N LYS A 138 8.14 -1.37 -11.51
CA LYS A 138 9.37 -1.27 -10.68
C LYS A 138 9.13 -0.74 -9.28
N ALA A 139 8.04 0.00 -9.06
CA ALA A 139 7.70 0.54 -7.77
C ALA A 139 6.18 0.70 -7.64
N ILE A 140 5.69 0.54 -6.41
CA ILE A 140 4.30 0.75 -6.02
C ILE A 140 4.23 1.88 -4.99
N GLY A 141 3.10 2.58 -4.96
CA GLY A 141 2.81 3.61 -3.99
C GLY A 141 1.33 3.64 -3.66
N VAL A 142 1.00 4.05 -2.44
CA VAL A 142 -0.38 4.17 -1.97
C VAL A 142 -0.51 5.41 -1.11
N GLY A 143 -1.63 6.10 -1.27
CA GLY A 143 -2.17 7.04 -0.31
C GLY A 143 -3.27 6.40 0.52
N ALA A 144 -4.01 7.21 1.27
CA ALA A 144 -5.11 6.69 2.11
C ALA A 144 -6.17 5.96 1.27
N LEU A 145 -6.60 6.55 0.15
CA LEU A 145 -7.68 6.06 -0.70
C LEU A 145 -7.31 6.06 -2.19
N HIS A 146 -6.01 6.06 -2.52
CA HIS A 146 -5.55 5.98 -3.90
C HIS A 146 -4.24 5.19 -3.98
N SER A 147 -3.93 4.76 -5.18
CA SER A 147 -2.82 3.89 -5.51
C SER A 147 -2.10 4.45 -6.72
N CYS A 148 -0.80 4.18 -6.81
CA CYS A 148 -0.01 4.45 -8.00
C CYS A 148 1.05 3.38 -8.22
N VAL A 149 1.46 3.24 -9.47
CA VAL A 149 2.52 2.31 -9.88
C VAL A 149 3.43 3.00 -10.89
N LEU A 150 4.72 2.72 -10.80
CA LEU A 150 5.73 3.24 -11.71
C LEU A 150 6.29 2.09 -12.54
N THR A 151 6.21 2.19 -13.86
CA THR A 151 6.72 1.17 -14.78
C THR A 151 8.25 1.19 -14.83
N LYS A 152 8.84 0.09 -15.32
CA LYS A 152 10.29 0.03 -15.60
C LYS A 152 10.72 1.10 -16.62
N THR A 153 9.84 1.48 -17.54
CA THR A 153 10.03 2.53 -18.54
C THR A 153 9.88 3.95 -17.98
N GLY A 154 9.34 4.11 -16.76
CA GLY A 154 9.20 5.40 -16.09
C GLY A 154 7.82 6.05 -16.22
N ASP A 155 6.85 5.33 -16.77
CA ASP A 155 5.45 5.77 -16.88
C ASP A 155 4.75 5.58 -15.52
N LEU A 156 3.94 6.56 -15.13
CA LEU A 156 3.16 6.52 -13.90
C LEU A 156 1.71 6.17 -14.23
N TYR A 157 1.13 5.26 -13.46
CA TYR A 157 -0.31 5.00 -13.48
C TYR A 157 -0.88 5.24 -12.08
N SER A 158 -2.09 5.77 -12.00
CA SER A 158 -2.80 6.02 -10.74
C SER A 158 -4.25 5.56 -10.82
N PHE A 159 -4.81 5.18 -9.67
CA PHE A 159 -6.18 4.68 -9.53
C PHE A 159 -6.68 4.86 -8.10
N GLY A 160 -8.00 4.86 -7.89
CA GLY A 160 -8.66 5.11 -6.62
C GLY A 160 -9.40 6.44 -6.56
N MET A 161 -9.54 6.97 -5.35
CA MET A 161 -10.25 8.21 -5.05
C MET A 161 -9.51 9.44 -5.59
N ASN A 162 -10.24 10.31 -6.28
CA ASN A 162 -9.73 11.50 -6.94
C ASN A 162 -10.48 12.80 -6.57
N GLU A 163 -11.23 12.84 -5.47
CA GLU A 163 -12.00 14.02 -5.02
C GLU A 163 -11.21 15.35 -4.90
N LYS A 164 -9.86 15.28 -4.87
CA LYS A 164 -8.97 16.46 -4.81
C LYS A 164 -7.91 16.49 -5.91
N GLY A 165 -8.11 15.76 -7.03
CA GLY A 165 -7.11 15.64 -8.09
C GLY A 165 -5.87 14.86 -7.66
N LEU A 166 -6.02 13.93 -6.69
CA LEU A 166 -4.93 13.18 -6.08
C LEU A 166 -4.27 12.20 -7.03
N LEU A 167 -4.95 11.84 -8.12
CA LEU A 167 -4.45 10.90 -9.11
C LEU A 167 -3.54 11.58 -10.15
N GLY A 168 -3.50 12.91 -10.18
CA GLY A 168 -2.68 13.69 -11.10
C GLY A 168 -3.50 14.50 -12.12
N PRO A 169 -2.83 15.29 -12.97
CA PRO A 169 -3.49 16.14 -13.94
C PRO A 169 -4.20 15.32 -15.04
N GLY A 170 -5.27 15.89 -15.61
CA GLY A 170 -6.00 15.30 -16.73
C GLY A 170 -7.03 14.23 -16.34
N ILE A 171 -7.25 14.01 -15.05
CA ILE A 171 -8.23 13.06 -14.52
C ILE A 171 -9.37 13.84 -13.87
N ASP A 172 -10.51 13.91 -14.55
CA ASP A 172 -11.69 14.66 -14.10
C ASP A 172 -12.68 13.81 -13.28
N ASP A 173 -12.62 12.48 -13.41
CA ASP A 173 -13.47 11.57 -12.65
C ASP A 173 -13.11 11.62 -11.16
N THR A 174 -14.12 11.58 -10.27
CA THR A 174 -13.90 11.58 -8.82
C THR A 174 -13.37 10.25 -8.29
N SER A 175 -13.45 9.19 -9.08
CA SER A 175 -12.96 7.84 -8.77
C SER A 175 -12.50 7.17 -10.06
N VAL A 176 -11.35 6.53 -10.03
CA VAL A 176 -10.77 5.81 -11.16
C VAL A 176 -10.58 4.35 -10.77
N PHE A 177 -11.33 3.46 -11.41
CA PHE A 177 -11.39 2.05 -11.01
C PHE A 177 -10.37 1.15 -11.70
N ASP A 178 -9.75 1.65 -12.75
CA ASP A 178 -8.76 0.98 -13.57
C ASP A 178 -7.49 1.82 -13.62
N PRO A 179 -6.29 1.24 -13.64
CA PRO A 179 -5.05 2.01 -13.74
C PRO A 179 -5.08 3.01 -14.90
N TYR A 180 -4.94 4.28 -14.57
CA TYR A 180 -4.99 5.37 -15.54
C TYR A 180 -3.60 5.98 -15.71
N PRO A 181 -3.10 6.13 -16.95
CA PRO A 181 -1.79 6.74 -17.19
C PRO A 181 -1.78 8.22 -16.80
N VAL A 182 -0.78 8.63 -16.03
CA VAL A 182 -0.60 10.01 -15.58
C VAL A 182 0.45 10.68 -16.45
N ASP A 183 0.06 11.78 -17.10
CA ASP A 183 0.98 12.60 -17.87
C ASP A 183 1.97 13.32 -16.93
N LEU A 184 3.18 12.78 -16.82
CA LEU A 184 4.26 13.43 -16.10
C LEU A 184 4.87 14.55 -16.95
N PRO A 185 5.12 15.75 -16.37
CA PRO A 185 5.87 16.78 -17.07
C PRO A 185 7.24 16.22 -17.43
N LYS A 186 7.61 16.30 -18.72
CA LYS A 186 8.94 15.91 -19.18
C LYS A 186 9.97 16.75 -18.43
N ALA A 187 10.91 16.09 -17.75
CA ALA A 187 12.05 16.79 -17.17
C ALA A 187 12.78 17.54 -18.30
N VAL A 188 12.88 18.86 -18.16
CA VAL A 188 13.59 19.76 -19.08
C VAL A 188 15.08 19.68 -18.81
#